data_AF-A0A921SZC6-F1
#
_entry.id   AF-A0A921SZC6-F1
#
_cell.length_a   1.000
_cell.length_b   1.000
_cell.length_c   1.000
_cell.angle_alpha   90.00
_cell.angle_beta   90.00
_cell.angle_gamma   90.00
#
_symmetry.space_group_name_H-M   'P 1'
#
loop_
_entity.id
_entity.type
_entity.pdbx_description
1 polymer ?
#
loop_
_entity_poly.entity_id
_entity_poly.type
_entity_poly.pdbx_seq_one_letter_code
_entity_poly.pdbx_strand_id
1 'polypeptide(L)'
;NNEKINTNQNLIEFNNATYVIEFIKDNTINNIDGYCYLFNQQNLDFDSLKNILHNLYEDVQIYKYKNYLLLVSDDILDINNSTPTIIESETYSKTHIIYLEKINNIDNLNFKINIINELIDIIINDNDTNKFITLNDLIIYKITSIISNNQQISSLIKFDIIKNMDKSLLSTGINFIENDLNISKTSNILFLHRNTLIYRLEKIKEYLNLDLKNFKDAFIFYLSVKSFLNFMNNYNS
;
A
#
# COMPACT_ATOMS: atom_id res chain seq x y z
N ASN A 1 -15.81 10.98 49.99
CA ASN A 1 -16.22 11.81 48.85
C ASN A 1 -16.71 10.89 47.75
N ASN A 2 -18.03 10.80 47.58
CA ASN A 2 -18.67 9.97 46.56
C ASN A 2 -18.58 10.68 45.21
N GLU A 3 -17.46 10.51 44.51
CA GLU A 3 -17.39 10.83 43.09
C GLU A 3 -18.18 9.76 42.33
N LYS A 4 -19.19 10.21 41.56
CA LYS A 4 -20.00 9.35 40.70
C LYS A 4 -19.08 8.77 39.62
N ILE A 5 -19.02 7.44 39.55
CA ILE A 5 -18.32 6.71 38.49
C ILE A 5 -19.01 7.01 37.15
N ASN A 6 -18.26 7.49 36.17
CA ASN A 6 -18.75 7.67 34.79
C ASN A 6 -18.95 6.30 34.12
N THR A 7 -19.85 6.20 33.13
CA THR A 7 -20.23 4.94 32.45
C THR A 7 -19.08 4.16 31.77
N ASN A 8 -17.88 4.75 31.70
CA ASN A 8 -16.69 4.17 31.07
C ASN A 8 -15.58 3.82 32.08
N GLN A 9 -15.86 3.90 33.39
CA GLN A 9 -14.90 3.61 34.46
C GLN A 9 -15.35 2.38 35.24
N ASN A 10 -14.45 1.43 35.48
CA ASN A 10 -14.66 0.29 36.38
C ASN A 10 -13.62 0.33 37.50
N LEU A 11 -14.05 -0.08 38.70
CA LEU A 11 -13.16 -0.28 39.84
C LEU A 11 -12.65 -1.71 39.83
N ILE A 12 -11.33 -1.91 39.84
CA ILE A 12 -10.71 -3.22 40.04
C ILE A 12 -9.87 -3.18 41.31
N GLU A 13 -10.03 -4.19 42.17
CA GLU A 13 -9.20 -4.35 43.36
C GLU A 13 -8.07 -5.35 43.08
N PHE A 14 -6.83 -4.93 43.30
CA PHE A 14 -5.65 -5.77 43.19
C PHE A 14 -4.66 -5.40 44.30
N ASN A 15 -4.12 -6.38 45.02
CA ASN A 15 -3.18 -6.17 46.14
C ASN A 15 -3.64 -5.14 47.18
N ASN A 16 -4.90 -5.22 47.64
CA ASN A 16 -5.50 -4.27 48.60
C ASN A 16 -5.48 -2.80 48.15
N ALA A 17 -5.35 -2.53 46.85
CA ALA A 17 -5.51 -1.21 46.26
C ALA A 17 -6.65 -1.21 45.25
N THR A 18 -7.46 -0.15 45.27
CA THR A 18 -8.55 0.06 44.32
C THR A 18 -8.05 0.92 43.17
N TYR A 19 -8.11 0.38 41.95
CA TYR A 19 -7.75 1.08 40.73
C TYR A 19 -9.01 1.52 39.99
N VAL A 20 -9.05 2.78 39.56
CA VAL A 20 -10.03 3.26 38.58
C VAL A 20 -9.46 2.99 37.20
N ILE A 21 -10.06 2.05 36.47
CA ILE A 21 -9.67 1.77 35.09
C ILE A 21 -10.70 2.41 34.19
N GLU A 22 -10.25 3.37 33.40
CA GLU A 22 -11.02 3.98 32.34
C GLU A 22 -10.88 3.12 31.08
N PHE A 23 -11.97 2.49 30.67
CA PHE A 23 -12.03 1.82 29.39
C PHE A 23 -12.17 2.92 28.33
N ILE A 24 -11.10 3.16 27.57
CA ILE A 24 -11.20 3.89 26.32
C ILE A 24 -12.16 3.07 25.46
N LYS A 25 -13.37 3.59 25.23
CA LYS A 25 -14.26 3.04 24.21
C LYS A 25 -13.56 3.23 22.87
N ASP A 26 -12.76 2.26 22.46
CA ASP A 26 -12.48 2.08 21.05
C ASP A 26 -13.85 2.00 20.37
N ASN A 27 -14.20 3.01 19.57
CA ASN A 27 -15.47 3.05 18.84
C ASN A 27 -15.56 1.78 17.99
N THR A 28 -16.29 0.77 18.46
CA THR A 28 -16.48 -0.46 17.70
C THR A 28 -17.34 -0.11 16.49
N ILE A 29 -16.76 -0.26 15.29
CA ILE A 29 -17.50 -0.07 14.04
C ILE A 29 -18.51 -1.20 13.93
N ASN A 30 -19.75 -0.92 14.35
CA ASN A 30 -20.84 -1.89 14.30
C ASN A 30 -21.59 -1.85 12.95
N ASN A 31 -21.51 -0.73 12.24
CA ASN A 31 -22.09 -0.56 10.92
C ASN A 31 -21.18 0.35 10.08
N ILE A 32 -21.04 0.05 8.79
CA ILE A 32 -20.23 0.82 7.85
C ILE A 32 -20.99 0.91 6.52
N ASP A 33 -21.17 2.13 6.02
CA ASP A 33 -21.72 2.39 4.70
C ASP A 33 -21.08 3.66 4.15
N GLY A 34 -20.22 3.52 3.14
CA GLY A 34 -19.51 4.65 2.54
C GLY A 34 -18.21 4.26 1.84
N TYR A 35 -17.59 5.24 1.19
CA TYR A 35 -16.25 5.12 0.60
C TYR A 35 -15.19 5.09 1.70
N CYS A 36 -14.33 4.08 1.65
CA CYS A 36 -13.40 3.78 2.73
C CYS A 36 -11.95 4.02 2.32
N TYR A 37 -11.19 4.71 3.18
CA TYR A 37 -9.78 4.99 3.02
C TYR A 37 -9.02 4.55 4.27
N LEU A 38 -8.03 3.67 4.08
CA LEU A 38 -7.23 3.12 5.16
C LEU A 38 -5.86 3.81 5.19
N PHE A 39 -5.57 4.49 6.28
CA PHE A 39 -4.30 5.19 6.48
C PHE A 39 -3.34 4.33 7.29
N ASN A 40 -2.17 4.10 6.73
CA ASN A 40 -1.04 3.46 7.37
C ASN A 40 0.10 4.48 7.53
N GLN A 41 0.51 4.76 8.77
CA GLN A 41 1.66 5.60 9.08
C GLN A 41 2.64 4.87 9.98
N GLN A 42 3.93 5.14 9.80
CA GLN A 42 4.94 4.76 10.78
C GLN A 42 4.67 5.51 12.09
N ASN A 43 4.61 4.79 13.22
CA ASN A 43 4.33 5.35 14.55
C ASN A 43 3.03 6.18 14.61
N LEU A 44 1.95 5.64 14.04
CA LEU A 44 0.64 6.29 13.91
C LEU A 44 0.16 6.96 15.21
N ASP A 45 0.19 8.30 15.22
CA ASP A 45 -0.50 9.13 16.20
C ASP A 45 -1.92 9.42 15.69
N PHE A 46 -2.87 8.64 16.19
CA PHE A 46 -4.25 8.64 15.75
C PHE A 46 -4.93 10.00 15.91
N ASP A 47 -4.69 10.70 17.03
CA ASP A 47 -5.39 11.95 17.32
C ASP A 47 -4.88 13.08 16.41
N SER A 48 -3.56 13.14 16.21
CA SER A 48 -2.95 14.10 15.27
C SER A 48 -3.44 13.87 13.84
N LEU A 49 -3.39 12.62 13.32
CA LEU A 49 -3.85 12.33 11.96
C LEU A 49 -5.36 12.58 11.80
N LYS A 50 -6.16 12.22 12.80
CA LYS A 50 -7.60 12.48 12.80
C LYS A 50 -7.92 13.97 12.68
N ASN A 51 -7.22 14.82 13.45
CA ASN A 51 -7.42 16.27 13.40
C ASN A 51 -7.04 16.85 12.03
N ILE A 52 -5.94 16.38 11.44
CA ILE A 52 -5.52 16.78 10.08
C ILE A 52 -6.61 16.43 9.06
N LEU A 53 -7.12 15.20 9.11
CA LEU A 53 -8.14 14.74 8.16
C LEU A 53 -9.47 15.49 8.30
N HIS A 54 -9.86 15.88 9.53
CA HIS A 54 -11.04 16.74 9.74
C HIS A 54 -10.84 18.18 9.23
N ASN A 55 -9.60 18.67 9.15
CA ASN A 55 -9.32 19.97 8.53
C ASN A 55 -9.33 19.89 6.99
N LEU A 56 -8.99 18.73 6.42
CA LEU A 56 -8.90 18.52 4.98
C LEU A 56 -10.25 18.14 4.36
N TYR A 57 -11.10 17.41 5.08
CA TYR A 57 -12.33 16.83 4.55
C TYR A 57 -13.52 17.07 5.49
N GLU A 58 -14.58 17.63 4.93
CA GLU A 58 -15.87 17.83 5.60
C GLU A 58 -16.71 16.55 5.56
N ASP A 59 -17.62 16.40 6.53
CA ASP A 59 -18.59 15.30 6.59
C ASP A 59 -18.00 13.87 6.54
N VAL A 60 -16.82 13.68 7.13
CA VAL A 60 -16.15 12.37 7.22
C VAL A 60 -16.28 11.74 8.61
N GLN A 61 -16.38 10.41 8.64
CA GLN A 61 -16.31 9.60 9.85
C GLN A 61 -14.93 8.96 9.95
N ILE A 62 -14.26 9.11 11.09
CA ILE A 62 -12.90 8.61 11.31
C ILE A 62 -12.87 7.67 12.51
N TYR A 63 -12.31 6.48 12.29
CA TYR A 63 -12.21 5.41 13.26
C TYR A 63 -10.78 4.91 13.40
N LYS A 64 -10.42 4.55 14.63
CA LYS A 64 -9.28 3.66 14.86
C LYS A 64 -9.74 2.24 14.59
N TYR A 65 -9.14 1.57 13.60
CA TYR A 65 -9.52 0.21 13.22
C TYR A 65 -8.29 -0.68 13.05
N LYS A 66 -8.10 -1.60 14.01
CA LYS A 66 -6.88 -2.42 14.13
C LYS A 66 -5.64 -1.51 14.18
N ASN A 67 -4.70 -1.67 13.24
CA ASN A 67 -3.46 -0.90 13.17
C ASN A 67 -3.54 0.32 12.23
N TYR A 68 -4.74 0.70 11.83
CA TYR A 68 -4.97 1.73 10.82
C TYR A 68 -5.96 2.77 11.30
N LEU A 69 -5.87 3.97 10.73
CA LEU A 69 -6.96 4.94 10.78
C LEU A 69 -7.85 4.72 9.55
N LEU A 70 -9.13 4.48 9.79
CA LEU A 70 -10.13 4.30 8.74
C LEU A 70 -10.95 5.59 8.62
N LEU A 71 -10.93 6.18 7.44
CA LEU A 71 -11.81 7.28 7.06
C LEU A 71 -12.94 6.73 6.19
N VAL A 72 -14.17 7.12 6.51
CA VAL A 72 -15.39 6.76 5.77
C VAL A 72 -16.11 8.05 5.37
N SER A 73 -16.55 8.13 4.12
CA SER A 73 -17.32 9.25 3.58
C SER A 73 -18.49 8.77 2.72
N ASP A 74 -19.55 9.56 2.62
CA ASP A 74 -20.70 9.23 1.75
C ASP A 74 -20.34 9.34 0.27
N ASP A 75 -19.50 10.32 -0.08
CA ASP A 75 -19.00 10.60 -1.43
C ASP A 75 -17.51 10.29 -1.60
N ILE A 76 -17.07 10.14 -2.85
CA ILE A 76 -15.66 9.96 -3.18
C ILE A 76 -14.93 11.28 -2.89
N LEU A 77 -13.90 11.20 -2.04
CA LEU A 77 -13.05 12.34 -1.71
C LEU A 77 -11.95 12.51 -2.75
N ASP A 78 -11.45 13.74 -2.88
CA ASP A 78 -10.24 14.05 -3.66
C ASP A 78 -8.97 13.63 -2.90
N ILE A 79 -8.91 12.35 -2.54
CA ILE A 79 -7.72 11.69 -2.01
C ILE A 79 -7.04 10.99 -3.19
N ASN A 80 -5.80 11.37 -3.47
CA ASN A 80 -5.05 10.89 -4.63
C ASN A 80 -3.54 10.79 -4.31
N ASN A 81 -2.70 10.60 -5.33
CA ASN A 81 -1.25 10.44 -5.18
C ASN A 81 -0.53 11.60 -4.46
N SER A 82 -1.11 12.80 -4.45
CA SER A 82 -0.56 13.96 -3.74
C SER A 82 -0.90 13.98 -2.25
N THR A 83 -2.03 13.41 -1.85
CA THR A 83 -2.52 13.46 -0.47
C THR A 83 -1.54 12.87 0.56
N PRO A 84 -0.87 11.73 0.32
CA PRO A 84 0.15 11.23 1.25
C PRO A 84 1.25 12.25 1.53
N THR A 85 1.69 13.01 0.52
CA THR A 85 2.76 14.02 0.69
C THR A 85 2.30 15.23 1.50
N ILE A 86 1.04 15.63 1.35
CA ILE A 86 0.42 16.70 2.16
C ILE A 86 0.43 16.28 3.63
N ILE A 87 -0.08 15.07 3.92
CA ILE A 87 -0.15 14.54 5.28
C ILE A 87 1.25 14.38 5.88
N GLU A 88 2.21 13.85 5.11
CA GLU A 88 3.61 13.70 5.55
C GLU A 88 4.26 15.03 5.93
N SER A 89 3.90 16.13 5.27
CA SER A 89 4.43 17.46 5.61
C SER A 89 3.92 17.99 6.95
N GLU A 90 2.77 17.50 7.42
CA GLU A 90 2.17 17.88 8.70
C GLU A 90 2.51 16.90 9.83
N THR A 91 2.57 15.59 9.53
CA THR A 91 2.83 14.54 10.53
C THR A 91 4.30 14.14 10.63
N TYR A 92 5.14 14.54 9.68
CA TYR A 92 6.53 14.09 9.54
C TYR A 92 6.68 12.55 9.47
N SER A 93 5.60 11.84 9.13
CA SER A 93 5.53 10.37 9.19
C SER A 93 5.12 9.79 7.84
N LYS A 94 5.92 8.84 7.31
CA LYS A 94 5.65 8.19 6.02
C LYS A 94 4.25 7.62 6.01
N THR A 95 3.44 7.99 5.03
CA THR A 95 2.01 7.69 4.94
C THR A 95 1.73 6.88 3.69
N HIS A 96 1.01 5.77 3.83
CA HIS A 96 0.35 5.09 2.73
C HIS A 96 -1.16 5.14 2.95
N ILE A 97 -1.90 5.39 1.87
CA ILE A 97 -3.36 5.48 1.91
C ILE A 97 -3.89 4.41 0.95
N ILE A 98 -4.75 3.52 1.45
CA ILE A 98 -5.34 2.47 0.64
C ILE A 98 -6.82 2.76 0.46
N TYR A 99 -7.25 2.95 -0.78
CA TYR A 99 -8.64 3.19 -1.14
C TYR A 99 -9.37 1.85 -1.33
N LEU A 100 -10.42 1.63 -0.53
CA LEU A 100 -11.16 0.38 -0.47
C LEU A 100 -12.49 0.41 -1.24
N GLU A 101 -12.75 1.48 -1.99
CA GLU A 101 -14.06 1.76 -2.63
C GLU A 101 -15.20 1.84 -1.60
N LYS A 102 -16.44 1.74 -2.08
CA LYS A 102 -17.62 1.71 -1.22
C LYS A 102 -17.74 0.38 -0.48
N ILE A 103 -17.93 0.45 0.82
CA ILE A 103 -18.15 -0.70 1.70
C ILE A 103 -19.44 -0.47 2.48
N ASN A 104 -20.31 -1.48 2.49
CA ASN A 104 -21.61 -1.48 3.14
C ASN A 104 -21.77 -2.60 4.20
N ASN A 105 -20.69 -3.34 4.46
CA ASN A 105 -20.68 -4.46 5.40
C ASN A 105 -19.29 -4.60 6.03
N ILE A 106 -19.25 -4.74 7.36
CA ILE A 106 -18.05 -4.96 8.16
C ILE A 106 -17.29 -6.24 7.77
N ASP A 107 -17.97 -7.29 7.32
CA ASP A 107 -17.33 -8.53 6.88
C ASP A 107 -16.48 -8.30 5.62
N ASN A 108 -17.00 -7.51 4.67
CA ASN A 108 -16.25 -7.12 3.47
C ASN A 108 -15.06 -6.22 3.82
N LEU A 109 -15.24 -5.27 4.75
CA LEU A 109 -14.13 -4.47 5.29
C LEU A 109 -13.04 -5.36 5.88
N ASN A 110 -13.43 -6.29 6.75
CA ASN A 110 -12.51 -7.21 7.40
C ASN A 110 -11.77 -8.08 6.41
N PHE A 111 -12.47 -8.60 5.40
CA PHE A 111 -11.87 -9.39 4.33
C PHE A 111 -10.81 -8.59 3.57
N LYS A 112 -11.13 -7.36 3.13
CA LYS A 112 -10.18 -6.47 2.44
C LYS A 112 -8.98 -6.13 3.32
N ILE A 113 -9.20 -5.81 4.61
CA ILE A 113 -8.11 -5.48 5.54
C ILE A 113 -7.22 -6.69 5.83
N ASN A 114 -7.75 -7.91 5.85
CA ASN A 114 -6.93 -9.11 5.99
C ASN A 114 -5.98 -9.27 4.80
N ILE A 115 -6.45 -9.03 3.56
CA ILE A 115 -5.59 -9.03 2.37
C ILE A 115 -4.50 -7.95 2.50
N ILE A 116 -4.87 -6.75 2.96
CA ILE A 116 -3.90 -5.65 3.14
C ILE A 116 -2.85 -6.02 4.17
N ASN A 117 -3.23 -6.62 5.30
CA ASN A 117 -2.28 -7.04 6.32
C ASN A 117 -1.25 -8.05 5.80
N GLU A 118 -1.63 -8.92 4.87
CA GLU A 118 -0.69 -9.85 4.23
C GLU A 118 0.28 -9.14 3.26
N LEU A 119 -0.07 -7.95 2.77
CA LEU A 119 0.67 -7.22 1.75
C LEU A 119 1.37 -5.97 2.28
N ILE A 120 1.08 -5.54 3.50
CA ILE A 120 1.48 -4.22 4.00
C ILE A 120 3.01 -4.05 4.04
N ASP A 121 3.74 -5.09 4.43
CA ASP A 121 5.19 -5.07 4.46
C ASP A 121 5.79 -4.98 3.04
N ILE A 122 5.14 -5.63 2.06
CA ILE A 122 5.55 -5.54 0.65
C ILE A 122 5.31 -4.10 0.14
N ILE A 123 4.13 -3.53 0.44
CA ILE A 123 3.74 -2.19 0.00
C ILE A 123 4.68 -1.12 0.59
N ILE A 124 4.97 -1.17 1.89
CA ILE A 124 5.79 -0.14 2.57
C ILE A 124 7.24 -0.14 2.07
N ASN A 125 7.74 -1.32 1.68
CA ASN A 125 9.11 -1.53 1.19
C ASN A 125 9.26 -1.37 -0.33
N ASP A 126 8.17 -1.24 -1.09
CA ASP A 126 8.24 -0.96 -2.53
C ASP A 126 8.50 0.54 -2.77
N ASN A 127 9.78 0.88 -2.92
CA ASN A 127 10.25 2.26 -3.10
C ASN A 127 9.77 2.92 -4.40
N ASP A 128 9.34 2.14 -5.39
CA ASP A 128 8.97 2.64 -6.72
C ASP A 128 7.46 2.89 -6.85
N THR A 129 6.66 2.68 -5.79
CA THR A 129 5.19 2.75 -5.90
C THR A 129 4.56 4.00 -5.33
N ASN A 130 3.39 4.32 -5.87
CA ASN A 130 2.53 5.37 -5.35
C ASN A 130 2.15 5.07 -3.90
N LYS A 131 2.21 6.10 -3.05
CA LYS A 131 1.76 5.98 -1.64
C LYS A 131 0.23 5.95 -1.51
N PHE A 132 -0.50 6.26 -2.58
CA PHE A 132 -1.93 6.03 -2.69
C PHE A 132 -2.17 4.73 -3.48
N ILE A 133 -2.76 3.75 -2.81
CA ILE A 133 -2.91 2.37 -3.27
C ILE A 133 -4.38 2.10 -3.55
N THR A 134 -4.69 1.66 -4.76
CA THR A 134 -6.03 1.26 -5.17
C THR A 134 -6.21 -0.26 -5.08
N LEU A 135 -7.44 -0.74 -5.28
CA LEU A 135 -7.68 -2.18 -5.38
C LEU A 135 -6.94 -2.84 -6.55
N ASN A 136 -6.71 -2.12 -7.65
CA ASN A 136 -5.94 -2.62 -8.78
C ASN A 136 -4.47 -2.83 -8.40
N ASP A 137 -3.90 -1.93 -7.62
CA ASP A 137 -2.54 -2.07 -7.11
C ASP A 137 -2.44 -3.27 -6.17
N LEU A 138 -3.42 -3.45 -5.27
CA LEU A 138 -3.49 -4.62 -4.38
C LEU A 138 -3.55 -5.95 -5.15
N ILE A 139 -4.23 -5.99 -6.29
CA ILE A 139 -4.24 -7.18 -7.17
C ILE A 139 -2.82 -7.50 -7.64
N ILE A 140 -2.06 -6.50 -8.09
CA ILE A 140 -0.67 -6.69 -8.53
C ILE A 140 0.21 -7.18 -7.37
N TYR A 141 0.11 -6.55 -6.20
CA TYR A 141 0.85 -6.98 -5.02
C TYR A 141 0.49 -8.42 -4.61
N LYS A 142 -0.79 -8.78 -4.65
CA LYS A 142 -1.23 -10.13 -4.30
C LYS A 142 -0.72 -11.17 -5.29
N ILE A 143 -0.82 -10.90 -6.59
CA ILE A 143 -0.32 -11.81 -7.63
C ILE A 143 1.19 -12.00 -7.50
N THR A 144 1.95 -10.90 -7.36
CA THR A 144 3.42 -10.97 -7.27
C THR A 144 3.89 -11.67 -6.00
N SER A 145 3.17 -11.49 -4.88
CA SER A 145 3.37 -12.23 -3.63
C SER A 145 3.10 -13.73 -3.79
N ILE A 146 2.02 -14.12 -4.50
CA ILE A 146 1.73 -15.53 -4.80
C ILE A 146 2.85 -16.14 -5.66
N ILE A 147 3.32 -15.42 -6.68
CA ILE A 147 4.41 -15.88 -7.56
C ILE A 147 5.71 -16.05 -6.77
N SER A 148 6.08 -15.07 -5.94
CA SER A 148 7.33 -15.12 -5.17
C SER A 148 7.34 -16.28 -4.16
N ASN A 149 6.18 -16.60 -3.57
CA ASN A 149 6.06 -17.61 -2.54
C ASN A 149 5.78 -19.02 -3.09
N ASN A 150 5.49 -19.15 -4.40
CA ASN A 150 5.24 -20.44 -5.04
C ASN A 150 6.47 -20.91 -5.83
N GLN A 151 7.18 -21.90 -5.29
CA GLN A 151 8.41 -22.45 -5.88
C GLN A 151 8.22 -23.00 -7.30
N GLN A 152 7.05 -23.56 -7.62
CA GLN A 152 6.80 -24.08 -8.96
C GLN A 152 6.71 -22.94 -9.98
N ILE A 153 5.97 -21.88 -9.65
CA ILE A 153 5.85 -20.71 -10.53
C ILE A 153 7.18 -19.97 -10.63
N SER A 154 7.85 -19.72 -9.50
CA SER A 154 9.13 -19.00 -9.49
C SER A 154 10.23 -19.74 -10.25
N SER A 155 10.20 -21.08 -10.28
CA SER A 155 11.14 -21.88 -11.11
C SER A 155 10.97 -21.68 -12.62
N LEU A 156 9.81 -21.21 -13.08
CA LEU A 156 9.57 -20.86 -14.50
C LEU A 156 10.14 -19.47 -14.85
N ILE A 157 10.56 -18.70 -13.86
CA ILE A 157 11.12 -17.36 -14.02
C ILE A 157 12.64 -17.45 -13.87
N LYS A 158 13.37 -16.77 -14.77
CA LYS A 158 14.84 -16.72 -14.76
C LYS A 158 15.37 -15.76 -13.69
N PHE A 159 15.07 -15.99 -12.41
CA PHE A 159 15.49 -15.14 -11.28
C PHE A 159 17.00 -14.90 -11.24
N ASP A 160 17.83 -15.89 -11.60
CA ASP A 160 19.28 -15.72 -11.65
C ASP A 160 19.73 -14.69 -12.70
N ILE A 161 19.04 -14.63 -13.85
CA ILE A 161 19.32 -13.61 -14.86
C ILE A 161 18.87 -12.25 -14.36
N ILE A 162 17.65 -12.15 -13.79
CA ILE A 162 17.09 -10.90 -13.25
C ILE A 162 18.00 -10.34 -12.14
N LYS A 163 18.48 -11.19 -11.22
CA LYS A 163 19.38 -10.83 -10.13
C LYS A 163 20.69 -10.19 -10.61
N ASN A 164 21.23 -10.70 -11.71
CA ASN A 164 22.50 -10.25 -12.27
C ASN A 164 22.33 -9.12 -13.30
N MET A 165 21.10 -8.79 -13.68
CA MET A 165 20.83 -7.71 -14.62
C MET A 165 20.96 -6.35 -13.92
N ASP A 166 21.43 -5.34 -14.65
CA ASP A 166 21.56 -3.99 -14.12
C ASP A 166 20.21 -3.47 -13.59
N LYS A 167 20.20 -2.95 -12.35
CA LYS A 167 19.01 -2.34 -11.73
C LYS A 167 18.39 -1.25 -12.61
N SER A 168 19.22 -0.51 -13.35
CA SER A 168 18.74 0.52 -14.28
C SER A 168 17.96 -0.06 -15.47
N LEU A 169 18.29 -1.26 -15.95
CA LEU A 169 17.53 -1.95 -17.01
C LEU A 169 16.20 -2.48 -16.46
N LEU A 170 16.20 -3.07 -15.26
CA LEU A 170 14.97 -3.49 -14.58
C LEU A 170 14.00 -2.32 -14.40
N SER A 171 14.48 -1.22 -13.83
CA SER A 171 13.71 0.01 -13.64
C SER A 171 13.23 0.60 -14.98
N THR A 172 14.06 0.57 -16.02
CA THR A 172 13.66 1.03 -17.37
C THR A 172 12.51 0.20 -17.93
N GLY A 173 12.56 -1.13 -17.79
CA GLY A 173 11.49 -2.02 -18.24
C GLY A 173 10.18 -1.81 -17.47
N ILE A 174 10.24 -1.68 -16.14
CA ILE A 174 9.07 -1.37 -15.29
C ILE A 174 8.44 -0.04 -15.73
N ASN A 175 9.24 1.03 -15.82
CA ASN A 175 8.75 2.35 -16.22
C ASN A 175 8.21 2.37 -17.66
N PHE A 176 8.73 1.55 -18.56
CA PHE A 176 8.18 1.43 -19.90
C PHE A 176 6.75 0.89 -19.88
N ILE A 177 6.50 -0.10 -19.02
CA ILE A 177 5.19 -0.77 -18.86
C ILE A 177 4.19 0.14 -18.13
N GLU A 178 4.61 0.77 -17.04
CA GLU A 178 3.79 1.72 -16.28
C GLU A 178 3.42 2.98 -17.10
N ASN A 179 4.13 3.22 -18.19
CA ASN A 179 3.85 4.31 -19.13
C ASN A 179 3.24 3.82 -20.45
N ASP A 180 2.38 2.80 -20.38
CA ASP A 180 1.60 2.28 -21.49
C ASP A 180 2.44 1.79 -22.69
N LEU A 181 3.65 1.27 -22.43
CA LEU A 181 4.59 0.85 -23.48
C LEU A 181 4.93 2.00 -24.44
N ASN A 182 4.89 3.25 -23.96
CA ASN A 182 5.06 4.43 -24.77
C ASN A 182 6.49 5.00 -24.65
N ILE A 183 7.26 4.85 -25.74
CA ILE A 183 8.66 5.30 -25.80
C ILE A 183 8.81 6.78 -25.43
N SER A 184 7.93 7.65 -25.94
CA SER A 184 8.04 9.09 -25.70
C SER A 184 7.74 9.47 -24.25
N LYS A 185 6.67 8.90 -23.67
CA LYS A 185 6.33 9.13 -22.25
C LYS A 185 7.45 8.64 -21.33
N THR A 186 7.89 7.40 -21.53
CA THR A 186 8.95 6.79 -20.71
C THR A 186 10.28 7.53 -20.83
N SER A 187 10.68 7.95 -22.03
CA SER A 187 11.89 8.75 -22.23
C SER A 187 11.85 10.06 -21.45
N ASN A 188 10.71 10.74 -21.44
CA ASN A 188 10.54 11.99 -20.69
C ASN A 188 10.62 11.74 -19.18
N ILE A 189 9.94 10.71 -18.67
CA ILE A 189 9.90 10.38 -17.24
C ILE A 189 11.27 9.94 -16.72
N LEU A 190 11.99 9.14 -17.50
CA LEU A 190 13.33 8.68 -17.13
C LEU A 190 14.44 9.68 -17.48
N PHE A 191 14.11 10.83 -18.09
CA PHE A 191 15.07 11.80 -18.63
C PHE A 191 16.11 11.15 -19.56
N LEU A 192 15.69 10.16 -20.35
CA LEU A 192 16.54 9.43 -21.29
C LEU A 192 16.25 9.86 -22.71
N HIS A 193 17.31 10.03 -23.50
CA HIS A 193 17.17 10.13 -24.94
C HIS A 193 16.47 8.88 -25.51
N ARG A 194 15.58 9.06 -26.50
CA ARG A 194 14.80 7.99 -27.14
C ARG A 194 15.66 6.79 -27.56
N ASN A 195 16.81 7.04 -28.18
CA ASN A 195 17.70 5.96 -28.65
C ASN A 195 18.33 5.20 -27.49
N THR A 196 18.61 5.87 -26.37
CA THR A 196 19.12 5.22 -25.15
C THR A 196 18.05 4.30 -24.55
N LEU A 197 16.79 4.76 -24.50
CA LEU A 197 15.68 3.92 -24.07
C LEU A 197 15.52 2.69 -24.98
N ILE A 198 15.51 2.88 -26.31
CA ILE A 198 15.43 1.77 -27.28
C ILE A 198 16.56 0.78 -27.06
N TYR A 199 17.81 1.25 -26.92
CA TYR A 199 18.95 0.39 -26.66
C TYR A 199 18.78 -0.43 -25.37
N ARG A 200 18.29 0.18 -24.29
CA ARG A 200 18.00 -0.54 -23.04
C ARG A 200 16.91 -1.59 -23.21
N LEU A 201 15.86 -1.31 -23.98
CA LEU A 201 14.81 -2.28 -24.28
C LEU A 201 15.33 -3.45 -25.11
N GLU A 202 16.20 -3.20 -26.11
CA GLU A 202 16.84 -4.26 -26.87
C GLU A 202 17.77 -5.11 -25.99
N LYS A 203 18.50 -4.50 -25.04
CA LYS A 203 19.31 -5.24 -24.06
C LYS A 203 18.46 -6.15 -23.17
N ILE A 204 17.31 -5.68 -22.68
CA ILE A 204 16.38 -6.51 -21.91
C ILE A 204 15.91 -7.71 -22.76
N LYS A 205 15.60 -7.48 -24.03
CA LYS A 205 15.23 -8.54 -24.98
C LYS A 205 16.35 -9.55 -25.17
N GLU A 206 17.61 -9.12 -25.31
CA GLU A 206 18.76 -10.02 -25.41
C GLU A 206 18.93 -10.89 -24.14
N TYR A 207 18.78 -10.31 -22.94
CA TYR A 207 18.96 -11.04 -21.68
C TYR A 207 17.83 -12.05 -21.40
N LEU A 208 16.58 -11.64 -21.62
CA LEU A 208 15.42 -12.41 -21.17
C LEU A 208 14.68 -13.12 -22.30
N ASN A 209 14.96 -12.76 -23.56
CA ASN A 209 14.19 -13.15 -24.74
C ASN A 209 12.72 -12.70 -24.65
N LEU A 210 12.50 -11.48 -24.13
CA LEU A 210 11.19 -10.84 -23.99
C LEU A 210 11.21 -9.49 -24.70
N ASP A 211 10.37 -9.31 -25.71
CA ASP A 211 10.23 -8.03 -26.41
C ASP A 211 9.18 -7.16 -25.71
N LEU A 212 9.61 -6.19 -24.91
CA LEU A 212 8.70 -5.37 -24.11
C LEU A 212 7.73 -4.51 -24.95
N LYS A 213 7.93 -4.38 -26.26
CA LYS A 213 6.95 -3.72 -27.14
C LYS A 213 5.71 -4.58 -27.38
N ASN A 214 5.79 -5.88 -27.08
CA ASN A 214 4.66 -6.81 -27.09
C ASN A 214 4.04 -6.88 -25.67
N PHE A 215 2.72 -6.70 -25.58
CA PHE A 215 2.01 -6.74 -24.31
C PHE A 215 2.24 -8.02 -23.49
N LYS A 216 2.24 -9.20 -24.13
CA LYS A 216 2.42 -10.47 -23.43
C LYS A 216 3.80 -10.57 -22.79
N ASP A 217 4.83 -10.23 -23.55
CA ASP A 217 6.22 -10.27 -23.07
C ASP A 217 6.47 -9.21 -21.99
N ALA A 218 5.91 -8.01 -22.17
CA ALA A 218 5.89 -6.97 -21.16
C ALA A 218 5.24 -7.44 -19.85
N PHE A 219 4.05 -8.05 -19.92
CA PHE A 219 3.36 -8.56 -18.74
C PHE A 219 4.16 -9.64 -18.01
N ILE A 220 4.75 -10.58 -18.76
CA ILE A 220 5.65 -11.60 -18.20
C ILE A 220 6.84 -10.95 -17.51
N PHE A 221 7.49 -9.98 -18.17
CA PHE A 221 8.60 -9.23 -17.59
C PHE A 221 8.19 -8.53 -16.29
N TYR A 222 7.07 -7.80 -16.30
CA TYR A 222 6.57 -7.05 -15.16
C TYR A 222 6.36 -7.94 -13.93
N LEU A 223 5.62 -9.04 -14.10
CA LEU A 223 5.39 -10.01 -13.03
C LEU A 223 6.69 -10.67 -12.57
N SER A 224 7.58 -11.01 -13.50
CA SER A 224 8.86 -11.65 -13.20
C SER A 224 9.75 -10.76 -12.33
N VAL A 225 9.86 -9.48 -12.69
CA VAL A 225 10.70 -8.53 -11.95
C VAL A 225 10.06 -8.16 -10.61
N LYS A 226 8.78 -7.80 -10.57
CA LYS A 226 8.10 -7.44 -9.30
C LYS A 226 8.08 -8.61 -8.32
N SER A 227 7.81 -9.84 -8.78
CA SER A 227 7.89 -11.03 -7.91
C SER A 227 9.30 -11.33 -7.42
N PHE A 228 10.33 -11.13 -8.25
CA PHE A 228 11.73 -11.25 -7.83
C PHE A 228 12.09 -10.21 -6.75
N LEU A 229 11.65 -8.96 -6.89
CA LEU A 229 11.89 -7.92 -5.89
C LEU A 229 11.21 -8.26 -4.55
N ASN A 230 9.96 -8.75 -4.59
CA ASN A 230 9.26 -9.22 -3.39
C ASN A 230 9.98 -10.41 -2.74
N PHE A 231 10.43 -11.37 -3.55
CA PHE A 231 11.22 -12.50 -3.07
C PHE A 231 12.47 -12.00 -2.34
N MET A 232 13.25 -11.11 -2.94
CA MET A 232 14.47 -10.57 -2.32
C MET A 232 14.21 -9.81 -1.02
N ASN A 233 13.08 -9.12 -0.90
CA ASN A 233 12.72 -8.42 0.34
C ASN A 233 12.45 -9.42 1.49
N ASN A 234 11.73 -10.52 1.22
CA ASN A 234 11.41 -11.54 2.23
C ASN A 234 12.63 -12.30 2.78
N TYR A 235 13.76 -12.36 2.05
CA TYR A 235 15.00 -12.99 2.54
C TYR A 235 15.93 -12.04 3.30
N ASN A 236 15.72 -10.72 3.17
CA ASN A 236 16.56 -9.69 3.80
C ASN A 236 15.90 -9.06 5.05
N SER A 237 14.63 -9.39 5.32
CA SER A 237 13.87 -9.07 6.53
C SER A 237 13.98 -10.18 7.56
#